data_AF-A9IYP3-F1
#
_entry.id   AF-A9IYP3-F1
#
_cell.length_a   1.000
_cell.length_b   1.000
_cell.length_c   1.000
_cell.angle_alpha   90.00
_cell.angle_beta   90.00
_cell.angle_gamma   90.00
#
_symmetry.space_group_name_H-M   'P 1'
#
loop_
_entity.id
_entity.type
_entity.pdbx_description
1 polymer ?
#
loop_
_entity_poly.entity_id
_entity_poly.type
_entity_poly.pdbx_seq_one_letter_code
_entity_poly.pdbx_strand_id
1 'polypeptide(L)'
;MRPKFGFLMEESEEIVGEDSQHRFIVDPLDGTTNFLHGIPFFAVSIALESQSKIVAAVIYNPVNDELFTAERGSGAFFNDRRCRVSARKRLEDLCHCHRHASFWTPRSWNLPY
;
A
#
# COMPACT_ATOMS: atom_id res chain seq x y z
N MET A 1 18.08 -4.50 16.84
CA MET A 1 18.37 -3.55 15.74
C MET A 1 19.06 -4.30 14.61
N ARG A 2 18.66 -4.06 13.35
CA ARG A 2 19.32 -4.63 12.15
C ARG A 2 20.11 -3.53 11.42
N PRO A 3 21.30 -3.15 11.90
CA PRO A 3 22.04 -1.98 11.38
C PRO A 3 22.62 -2.20 9.97
N LYS A 4 22.60 -3.43 9.46
CA LYS A 4 23.20 -3.79 8.16
C LYS A 4 22.27 -3.63 6.97
N PHE A 5 20.98 -3.41 7.21
CA PHE A 5 19.97 -3.38 6.14
C PHE A 5 19.94 -1.99 5.50
N GLY A 6 19.66 -1.95 4.21
CA GLY A 6 19.41 -0.68 3.52
C GLY A 6 18.08 -0.07 3.93
N PHE A 7 17.92 1.23 3.72
CA PHE A 7 16.67 1.96 3.91
C PHE A 7 16.38 2.80 2.69
N LEU A 8 15.23 2.53 2.07
CA LEU A 8 14.63 3.35 1.04
C LEU A 8 13.44 4.05 1.69
N MET A 9 13.53 5.38 1.82
CA MET A 9 12.49 6.19 2.43
C MET A 9 11.99 7.16 1.37
N GLU A 10 10.68 7.43 1.33
CA GLU A 10 10.11 8.36 0.33
C GLU A 10 10.70 9.78 0.47
N GLU A 11 10.89 10.22 1.71
CA GLU A 11 11.31 11.58 2.07
C GLU A 11 12.83 11.71 2.32
N SER A 12 13.64 10.71 1.96
CA SER A 12 15.08 10.75 2.21
C SER A 12 15.88 10.01 1.13
N GLU A 13 17.16 10.33 1.01
CA GLU A 13 18.06 9.60 0.12
C GLU A 13 18.16 8.12 0.53
N GLU A 14 18.32 7.24 -0.47
CA GLU A 14 18.49 5.81 -0.24
C GLU A 14 19.76 5.54 0.57
N ILE A 15 19.59 4.90 1.73
CA ILE A 15 20.69 4.44 2.57
C ILE A 15 21.05 3.03 2.11
N VAL A 16 22.17 2.91 1.40
CA VAL A 16 22.71 1.60 1.02
C VAL A 16 23.29 0.92 2.25
N GLY A 17 22.65 -0.16 2.69
CA GLY A 17 23.13 -0.97 3.82
C GLY A 17 24.34 -1.83 3.44
N GLU A 18 25.10 -2.28 4.45
CA GLU A 18 26.18 -3.26 4.26
C GLU A 18 25.69 -4.56 3.61
N ASP A 19 24.43 -4.92 3.85
CA ASP A 19 23.75 -6.06 3.24
C ASP A 19 22.93 -5.59 2.03
N SER A 20 23.48 -5.80 0.84
CA SER A 20 22.81 -5.48 -0.43
C SER A 20 21.59 -6.35 -0.72
N GLN A 21 21.38 -7.42 0.05
CA GLN A 21 20.25 -8.33 -0.15
C GLN A 21 19.00 -7.87 0.59
N HIS A 22 19.09 -6.95 1.54
CA HIS A 22 17.96 -6.55 2.37
C HIS A 22 17.81 -5.03 2.43
N ARG A 23 16.61 -4.54 2.10
CA ARG A 23 16.25 -3.14 2.29
C ARG A 23 14.87 -2.98 2.90
N PHE A 24 14.74 -2.04 3.81
CA PHE A 24 13.45 -1.55 4.27
C PHE A 24 12.95 -0.47 3.31
N ILE A 25 11.69 -0.56 2.93
CA ILE A 25 10.98 0.47 2.18
C ILE A 25 10.01 1.07 3.17
N VAL A 26 10.18 2.35 3.51
CA VAL A 26 9.41 3.03 4.55
C VAL A 26 8.73 4.26 3.97
N ASP A 27 7.41 4.29 4.09
CA ASP A 27 6.61 5.50 3.90
C ASP A 27 6.08 5.92 5.28
N PRO A 28 6.60 7.04 5.82
CA PRO A 28 6.20 7.51 7.14
C PRO A 28 4.77 8.07 7.18
N LEU A 29 4.16 8.43 6.04
CA LEU A 29 2.84 9.05 6.01
C LEU A 29 2.15 8.90 4.64
N ASP A 30 1.57 7.73 4.39
CA ASP A 30 0.67 7.49 3.26
C ASP A 30 -0.65 8.21 3.54
N GLY A 31 -0.89 9.33 2.84
CA GLY A 31 -2.03 10.22 3.06
C GLY A 31 -1.68 11.59 3.64
N THR A 32 -0.51 12.16 3.29
CA THR A 32 -0.07 13.51 3.68
C THR A 32 -1.17 14.57 3.49
N THR A 33 -1.90 14.53 2.37
CA THR A 33 -3.04 15.43 2.10
C THR A 33 -4.19 15.20 3.08
N ASN A 34 -4.53 13.95 3.38
CA ASN A 34 -5.59 13.63 4.33
C ASN A 34 -5.23 14.11 5.74
N PHE A 35 -3.99 13.94 6.16
CA PHE A 35 -3.48 14.45 7.43
C PHE A 35 -3.60 15.98 7.50
N LEU A 36 -3.19 16.69 6.45
CA LEU A 36 -3.29 18.15 6.38
C LEU A 36 -4.74 18.67 6.41
N HIS A 37 -5.68 17.89 5.90
CA HIS A 37 -7.12 18.22 5.90
C HIS A 37 -7.87 17.68 7.14
N GLY A 38 -7.18 17.07 8.11
CA GLY A 38 -7.81 16.50 9.31
C GLY A 38 -8.71 15.28 9.02
N ILE A 39 -8.53 14.65 7.87
CA ILE A 39 -9.22 13.43 7.49
C ILE A 39 -8.48 12.26 8.18
N PRO A 40 -9.15 11.46 9.02
CA PRO A 40 -8.54 10.39 9.82
C PRO A 40 -8.19 9.13 8.99
N PHE A 41 -7.63 9.33 7.79
CA PHE A 41 -7.20 8.27 6.88
C PHE A 41 -5.76 8.54 6.45
N PHE A 42 -4.83 8.15 7.31
CA PHE A 42 -3.41 8.09 7.01
C PHE A 42 -2.82 6.83 7.65
N ALA A 43 -1.80 6.27 7.02
CA ALA A 43 -1.14 5.07 7.52
C ALA A 43 0.38 5.18 7.39
N VAL A 44 1.08 4.48 8.27
CA VAL A 44 2.52 4.23 8.14
C VAL A 44 2.66 2.90 7.41
N SER A 45 3.45 2.88 6.33
CA SER A 45 3.73 1.65 5.60
C SER A 45 5.21 1.30 5.64
N ILE A 46 5.51 0.05 5.98
CA ILE A 46 6.87 -0.48 6.08
C ILE A 46 6.88 -1.83 5.37
N ALA A 47 7.72 -1.97 4.35
CA ALA A 47 7.99 -3.24 3.70
C ALA A 47 9.46 -3.64 3.87
N LEU A 48 9.70 -4.93 4.02
CA LEU A 48 11.03 -5.51 3.96
C LEU A 48 11.18 -6.23 2.62
N GLU A 49 12.13 -5.78 1.84
CA GLU A 49 12.57 -6.46 0.64
C GLU A 49 13.80 -7.32 0.96
N SER A 50 13.80 -8.56 0.49
CA SER A 50 14.94 -9.47 0.48
C SER A 50 15.14 -10.01 -0.93
N GLN A 51 16.34 -9.89 -1.50
CA GLN A 51 16.69 -10.36 -2.85
C GLN A 51 15.69 -9.90 -3.92
N SER A 52 15.35 -8.60 -3.92
CA SER A 52 14.36 -7.99 -4.83
C SER A 52 12.93 -8.55 -4.70
N LYS A 53 12.59 -9.15 -3.56
CA LYS A 53 11.25 -9.67 -3.24
C LYS A 53 10.77 -9.14 -1.90
N ILE A 54 9.54 -8.64 -1.84
CA ILE A 54 8.92 -8.29 -0.56
C ILE A 54 8.67 -9.57 0.24
N VAL A 55 9.27 -9.65 1.42
CA VAL A 55 9.16 -10.79 2.34
C VAL A 55 8.25 -10.50 3.52
N ALA A 56 8.17 -9.23 3.95
CA ALA A 56 7.27 -8.80 4.99
C ALA A 56 6.76 -7.39 4.68
N ALA A 57 5.56 -7.07 5.13
CA ALA A 57 4.98 -5.73 5.06
C ALA A 57 4.07 -5.48 6.27
N VAL A 58 4.06 -4.24 6.74
CA VAL A 58 3.24 -3.73 7.82
C VAL A 58 2.62 -2.42 7.35
N ILE A 59 1.31 -2.31 7.48
CA ILE A 59 0.58 -1.06 7.28
C ILE A 59 -0.18 -0.79 8.58
N TYR A 60 0.08 0.35 9.19
CA TYR A 60 -0.53 0.72 10.45
C TYR A 60 -1.23 2.06 10.32
N ASN A 61 -2.55 2.06 10.53
CA ASN A 61 -3.34 3.28 10.65
C ASN A 61 -3.53 3.58 12.16
N PRO A 62 -2.82 4.59 12.71
CA PRO A 62 -2.87 4.91 14.13
C PRO A 62 -4.20 5.52 14.57
N VAL A 63 -5.02 6.00 13.64
CA VAL A 63 -6.29 6.66 13.98
C VAL A 63 -7.35 5.65 14.39
N ASN A 64 -7.41 4.52 13.70
CA ASN A 64 -8.39 3.47 13.94
C ASN A 64 -7.81 2.25 14.66
N ASP A 65 -6.52 2.28 15.03
CA ASP A 65 -5.78 1.13 15.57
C ASP A 65 -5.88 -0.11 14.65
N GLU A 66 -5.67 0.14 13.35
CA GLU A 66 -5.76 -0.86 12.30
C GLU A 66 -4.36 -1.28 11.86
N LEU A 67 -3.97 -2.49 12.25
CA LEU A 67 -2.69 -3.10 11.92
C LEU A 67 -2.88 -4.20 10.87
N PHE A 68 -2.38 -3.95 9.67
CA PHE A 68 -2.27 -4.94 8.63
C PHE A 68 -0.83 -5.46 8.58
N THR A 69 -0.66 -6.77 8.67
CA THR A 69 0.64 -7.41 8.53
C THR A 69 0.57 -8.49 7.47
N ALA A 70 1.62 -8.63 6.68
CA ALA A 70 1.73 -9.68 5.69
C ALA A 70 3.16 -10.19 5.64
N GLU A 71 3.31 -11.50 5.63
CA GLU A 71 4.59 -12.16 5.43
C GLU A 71 4.46 -13.17 4.28
N ARG A 72 5.50 -13.24 3.46
CA ARG A 72 5.56 -14.14 2.31
C ARG A 72 5.46 -15.58 2.79
N GLY A 73 4.39 -16.26 2.41
CA GLY A 73 4.10 -17.65 2.79
C GLY A 73 3.24 -17.80 4.05
N SER A 74 3.17 -16.77 4.91
CA SER A 74 2.34 -16.80 6.13
C SER A 74 0.93 -16.28 5.89
N GLY A 75 0.71 -15.49 4.84
CA GLY A 75 -0.57 -14.85 4.51
C GLY A 75 -0.66 -13.41 5.04
N ALA A 76 -1.86 -12.84 4.98
CA ALA A 76 -2.15 -11.50 5.48
C ALA A 76 -3.01 -11.56 6.75
N PHE A 77 -2.77 -10.62 7.65
CA PHE A 77 -3.44 -10.46 8.93
C PHE A 77 -3.90 -9.02 9.10
N PHE A 78 -5.00 -8.86 9.82
CA PHE A 78 -5.60 -7.59 10.24
C PHE A 78 -5.93 -7.72 11.72
N ASN A 79 -5.32 -6.90 12.58
CA ASN A 79 -5.43 -6.95 14.05
C ASN A 79 -5.33 -8.40 14.57
N ASP A 80 -4.22 -9.06 14.25
CA ASP A 80 -3.88 -10.46 14.59
C ASP A 80 -4.81 -11.55 14.02
N ARG A 81 -5.80 -11.18 13.20
CA ARG A 81 -6.71 -12.13 12.55
C ARG A 81 -6.38 -12.26 11.08
N ARG A 82 -6.37 -13.48 10.53
CA ARG A 82 -6.16 -13.69 9.09
C ARG A 82 -7.21 -12.93 8.28
N CYS A 83 -6.74 -12.13 7.33
CA CYS A 83 -7.59 -11.42 6.38
C CYS A 83 -7.41 -12.00 4.98
N ARG A 84 -8.44 -11.87 4.15
CA ARG A 84 -8.45 -12.30 2.75
C ARG A 84 -9.21 -11.30 1.93
N VAL A 85 -8.87 -11.22 0.64
CA VAL A 85 -9.62 -10.42 -0.32
C VAL A 85 -11.09 -10.89 -0.39
N SER A 86 -12.00 -9.98 -0.71
CA SER A 86 -13.41 -10.31 -0.87
C SER A 86 -13.59 -11.35 -1.98
N ALA A 87 -14.51 -12.31 -1.79
CA ALA A 87 -14.78 -13.37 -2.77
C ALA A 87 -15.68 -12.93 -3.94
N ARG A 88 -15.91 -11.62 -4.10
CA ARG A 88 -16.79 -11.06 -5.13
C ARG A 88 -16.14 -11.21 -6.50
N LYS A 89 -16.92 -11.68 -7.48
CA LYS A 89 -16.43 -12.00 -8.84
C LYS A 89 -17.04 -11.13 -9.92
N ARG A 90 -18.18 -10.48 -9.65
CA ARG A 90 -18.87 -9.62 -10.61
C ARG A 90 -18.50 -8.17 -10.33
N LEU A 91 -18.26 -7.42 -11.39
CA LEU A 91 -17.88 -6.01 -11.32
C LEU A 91 -18.95 -5.17 -10.60
N GLU A 92 -20.22 -5.52 -10.77
CA GLU A 92 -21.35 -4.84 -10.12
C GLU A 92 -21.38 -4.99 -8.59
N ASP A 93 -20.69 -5.99 -8.02
CA ASP A 93 -20.63 -6.21 -6.58
C ASP A 93 -19.44 -5.50 -5.90
N LEU A 94 -18.52 -4.92 -6.68
CA LEU A 94 -17.33 -4.25 -6.16
C LEU A 94 -17.66 -2.85 -5.63
N CYS A 95 -16.96 -2.41 -4.58
CA CYS A 95 -17.09 -1.04 -4.11
C CYS A 95 -16.55 -0.07 -5.17
N HIS A 96 -17.44 0.68 -5.80
CA HIS A 96 -17.08 1.64 -6.83
C HIS A 96 -16.54 2.92 -6.18
N CYS A 97 -15.22 3.10 -6.19
CA CYS A 97 -14.61 4.35 -5.72
C CYS A 97 -14.75 5.38 -6.85
N HIS A 98 -15.84 6.14 -6.84
CA HIS A 98 -16.14 7.13 -7.87
C HIS A 98 -15.26 8.38 -7.70
N ARG A 99 -13.97 8.28 -8.04
CA ARG A 99 -13.13 9.45 -8.28
C ARG A 99 -13.27 9.82 -9.75
N HIS A 100 -14.28 10.63 -10.05
CA HIS A 100 -14.50 11.38 -11.29
C HIS A 100 -13.99 10.71 -12.58
N ALA A 101 -14.64 9.62 -13.00
CA ALA A 101 -14.38 8.96 -14.28
C ALA A 101 -15.08 9.66 -15.46
N SER A 102 -14.98 10.99 -15.56
CA SER A 102 -15.60 11.76 -16.66
C SER A 102 -14.78 11.74 -17.96
N PHE A 103 -13.69 10.97 -18.03
CA PHE A 103 -12.78 10.98 -19.18
C PHE A 103 -12.88 9.75 -20.10
N TRP A 104 -13.71 8.76 -19.77
CA TRP A 104 -13.88 7.56 -20.61
C TRP A 104 -15.35 7.23 -20.86
N THR A 105 -16.01 8.06 -21.66
CA THR A 105 -17.17 7.62 -22.43
C THR A 105 -16.71 7.13 -23.81
N PRO A 106 -16.90 5.85 -24.19
CA PRO A 106 -16.85 5.43 -25.58
C PRO A 106 -18.14 5.88 -26.28
N ARG A 107 -18.27 7.18 -26.55
CA ARG A 107 -19.35 7.76 -27.36
C ARG A 107 -18.83 8.88 -28.25
N SER A 108 -17.94 8.55 -29.19
CA SER A 108 -17.66 9.41 -30.35
C SER A 108 -16.89 8.68 -31.45
N TRP A 109 -17.40 7.53 -31.91
CA TRP A 109 -17.02 6.97 -33.21
C TRP A 109 -18.27 6.34 -33.83
N ASN A 110 -19.14 7.20 -34.37
CA ASN A 110 -20.17 6.85 -35.35
C ASN A 110 -20.67 8.16 -35.98
N LEU A 111 -19.99 8.60 -37.04
CA LEU A 111 -20.58 9.49 -38.04
C LEU A 111 -20.70 8.69 -39.35
N PRO A 112 -21.91 8.53 -39.91
CA PRO A 112 -22.10 7.95 -41.23
C PRO A 112 -22.01 9.05 -42.31
N TYR A 113 -21.25 8.74 -43.37
CA TYR A 113 -21.12 9.39 -44.70
C TYR A 113 -20.85 10.90 -44.77
#